data_AF-A0A453QXI9-F1
#
_entry.id   AF-A0A453QXI9-F1
#
_cell.length_a   1.000
_cell.length_b   1.000
_cell.length_c   1.000
_cell.angle_alpha   90.00
_cell.angle_beta   90.00
_cell.angle_gamma   90.00
#
_symmetry.space_group_name_H-M   'P 1'
#
loop_
_entity.id
_entity.type
_entity.pdbx_description
1 polymer ?
#
loop_
_entity_poly.entity_id
_entity_poly.type
_entity_poly.pdbx_seq_one_letter_code
_entity_poly.pdbx_strand_id
1 'polypeptide(L)'
;LSSLRRESLSRIAPTWMNISLAMKKDPEADKAFGWVLEMYAYAVSSALHGVGNILHKDFMIQPPWDLEIGDSFIIHYTYGCDYDMKGKLTYGKIGEWRFDKRSYENKPPPRNLPLPPNGVPQSVVTLVKMVNEATASIPNWESYAAE
;
A
#
# COMPACT_ATOMS: atom_id res chain seq x y z
N LEU A 1 -4.23 -9.61 0.45
CA LEU A 1 -5.45 -9.40 1.26
C LEU A 1 -6.24 -10.70 1.36
N SER A 2 -6.91 -10.93 2.47
CA SER A 2 -7.79 -12.09 2.67
C SER A 2 -9.25 -11.66 2.81
N SER A 3 -10.17 -12.48 2.28
CA SER A 3 -11.60 -12.26 2.52
C SER A 3 -11.95 -12.77 3.91
N LEU A 4 -12.46 -11.88 4.76
CA LEU A 4 -12.86 -12.18 6.13
C LEU A 4 -14.32 -11.79 6.34
N ARG A 5 -15.11 -12.69 6.95
CA ARG A 5 -16.50 -12.37 7.33
C ARG A 5 -16.52 -11.35 8.46
N ARG A 6 -17.52 -10.47 8.45
CA ARG A 6 -17.74 -9.44 9.48
C ARG A 6 -17.69 -10.00 10.90
N GLU A 7 -18.37 -11.11 11.14
CA GLU A 7 -18.40 -11.79 12.45
C GLU A 7 -17.02 -12.23 12.92
N SER A 8 -16.21 -12.76 12.01
CA SER A 8 -14.83 -13.16 12.30
C SER A 8 -13.95 -11.95 12.62
N LEU A 9 -14.14 -10.82 11.92
CA LEU A 9 -13.45 -9.57 12.23
C LEU A 9 -13.85 -9.05 13.62
N SER A 10 -15.15 -9.02 13.92
CA SER A 10 -15.66 -8.59 15.22
C SER A 10 -15.12 -9.46 16.36
N ARG A 11 -14.93 -10.77 16.13
CA ARG A 11 -14.36 -11.69 17.11
C ARG A 11 -12.91 -11.37 17.45
N ILE A 12 -12.09 -11.03 16.45
CA ILE A 12 -10.65 -10.79 16.66
C ILE A 12 -10.33 -9.37 17.06
N ALA A 13 -11.17 -8.39 16.72
CA ALA A 13 -10.86 -6.96 16.88
C ALA A 13 -10.39 -6.56 18.30
N PRO A 14 -11.03 -7.02 19.40
CA PRO A 14 -10.57 -6.68 20.74
C PRO A 14 -9.17 -7.25 21.06
N THR A 15 -8.91 -8.49 20.66
CA THR A 15 -7.61 -9.14 20.86
C THR A 15 -6.54 -8.53 19.97
N TRP A 16 -6.90 -8.19 18.73
CA TRP A 16 -6.00 -7.51 17.80
C TRP A 16 -5.51 -6.19 18.38
N MET A 17 -6.42 -5.35 18.87
CA MET A 17 -6.06 -4.09 19.53
C MET A 17 -5.10 -4.33 20.72
N ASN A 18 -5.43 -5.28 21.60
CA ASN A 18 -4.62 -5.56 22.79
C ASN A 18 -3.22 -6.10 22.43
N ILE A 19 -3.12 -6.97 21.42
CA ILE A 19 -1.84 -7.53 20.97
C ILE A 19 -1.01 -6.46 20.27
N SER A 20 -1.62 -5.61 19.43
CA SER A 20 -0.93 -4.48 18.82
C SER A 20 -0.31 -3.57 19.88
N LEU A 21 -1.07 -3.21 20.92
CA LEU A 21 -0.56 -2.40 22.01
C LEU A 21 0.53 -3.09 22.83
N ALA A 22 0.39 -4.40 23.09
CA ALA A 22 1.39 -5.18 23.82
C ALA A 22 2.70 -5.27 23.03
N MET A 23 2.63 -5.63 21.74
CA MET A 23 3.78 -5.67 20.84
C MET A 23 4.44 -4.30 20.69
N LYS A 24 3.66 -3.21 20.66
CA LYS A 24 4.23 -1.85 20.56
C LYS A 24 4.99 -1.43 21.82
N LYS A 25 4.57 -1.93 23.00
CA LYS A 25 5.23 -1.66 24.29
C LYS A 25 6.43 -2.56 24.54
N ASP A 26 6.52 -3.68 23.84
CA ASP A 26 7.63 -4.61 23.94
C ASP A 26 8.80 -4.15 23.04
N PRO A 27 9.99 -3.87 23.60
CA PRO A 27 11.11 -3.34 22.81
C PRO A 27 11.65 -4.32 21.76
N GLU A 28 11.54 -5.63 21.98
CA GLU A 28 12.02 -6.64 21.03
C GLU A 28 11.06 -6.73 19.85
N ALA A 29 9.75 -6.80 20.12
CA ALA A 29 8.72 -6.85 19.11
C ALA A 29 8.64 -5.55 18.29
N ASP A 30 8.70 -4.37 18.93
CA ASP A 30 8.68 -3.09 18.20
C ASP A 30 9.91 -2.95 17.31
N LYS A 31 11.09 -3.38 17.78
CA LYS A 31 12.31 -3.39 16.96
C LYS A 31 12.22 -4.38 15.79
N ALA A 32 11.66 -5.57 16.01
CA ALA A 32 11.58 -6.62 15.01
C ALA A 32 10.54 -6.34 13.93
N PHE A 33 9.36 -5.87 14.31
CA PHE A 33 8.22 -5.70 13.40
C PHE A 33 8.00 -4.25 12.97
N GLY A 34 8.40 -3.27 13.78
CA GLY A 34 8.31 -1.85 13.45
C GLY A 34 6.92 -1.42 13.00
N TRP A 35 6.86 -0.63 11.93
CA TRP A 35 5.62 -0.02 11.44
C TRP A 35 4.58 -1.02 10.88
N VAL A 36 4.97 -2.28 10.62
CA VAL A 36 4.03 -3.34 10.18
C VAL A 36 3.52 -4.22 11.33
N LEU A 37 3.81 -3.89 12.60
CA LEU A 37 3.48 -4.76 13.72
C LEU A 37 1.99 -5.14 13.80
N GLU A 38 1.09 -4.23 13.41
CA GLU A 38 -0.34 -4.47 13.49
C GLU A 38 -0.79 -5.59 12.55
N MET A 39 -0.06 -5.81 11.45
CA MET A 39 -0.31 -6.93 10.53
C MET A 39 0.05 -8.27 11.19
N TYR A 40 1.12 -8.31 11.99
CA TYR A 40 1.48 -9.49 12.78
C TYR A 40 0.52 -9.70 13.94
N ALA A 41 0.11 -8.64 14.63
CA ALA A 41 -0.91 -8.69 15.68
C ALA A 41 -2.25 -9.23 15.16
N TYR A 42 -2.64 -8.86 13.93
CA TYR A 42 -3.80 -9.45 13.25
C TYR A 42 -3.62 -10.96 13.04
N ALA A 43 -2.47 -11.41 12.55
CA ALA A 43 -2.19 -12.82 12.33
C ALA A 43 -2.23 -13.63 13.63
N VAL A 44 -1.60 -13.12 14.70
CA VAL A 44 -1.63 -13.74 16.03
C VAL A 44 -3.06 -13.80 16.58
N SER A 45 -3.80 -12.71 16.48
CA SER A 45 -5.19 -12.67 16.95
C SER A 45 -6.09 -13.63 16.18
N SER A 46 -5.89 -13.71 14.86
CA SER A 46 -6.59 -14.68 14.02
C SER A 46 -6.30 -16.11 14.46
N ALA A 47 -5.04 -16.44 14.73
CA ALA A 47 -4.63 -17.75 15.22
C ALA A 47 -5.24 -18.09 16.59
N LEU A 48 -5.18 -17.16 17.55
CA LEU A 48 -5.75 -17.34 18.89
C LEU A 48 -7.26 -17.61 18.89
N HIS A 49 -7.97 -17.02 17.93
CA HIS A 49 -9.42 -17.17 17.79
C HIS A 49 -9.83 -18.21 16.75
N GLY A 50 -8.90 -18.98 16.17
CA GLY A 50 -9.20 -19.96 15.12
C GLY A 50 -9.91 -19.33 13.90
N VAL A 51 -9.56 -18.09 13.56
CA VAL A 51 -10.06 -17.40 12.37
C VAL A 51 -9.14 -17.69 11.18
N GLY A 52 -9.65 -18.45 10.22
CA GLY A 52 -8.99 -18.69 8.94
C GLY A 52 -9.20 -17.56 7.94
N ASN A 53 -8.22 -17.37 7.07
CA ASN A 53 -8.23 -16.38 5.98
C ASN A 53 -8.17 -17.10 4.63
N ILE A 54 -8.98 -16.68 3.66
CA ILE A 54 -8.87 -17.18 2.27
C ILE A 54 -7.87 -16.32 1.52
N LEU A 55 -6.83 -16.95 0.97
CA LEU A 55 -5.83 -16.28 0.16
C LEU A 55 -6.21 -16.37 -1.33
N HIS A 56 -6.35 -15.20 -1.97
CA HIS A 56 -6.50 -15.07 -3.41
C HIS A 56 -5.20 -14.47 -3.98
N LYS A 57 -4.43 -15.30 -4.71
CA LYS A 57 -3.09 -14.91 -5.19
C LYS A 57 -3.15 -13.77 -6.20
N ASP A 58 -4.11 -13.83 -7.12
CA ASP A 58 -4.24 -12.88 -8.23
C ASP A 58 -5.19 -11.71 -7.87
N PHE A 59 -5.37 -11.44 -6.58
CA PHE A 59 -6.30 -10.41 -6.13
C PHE A 59 -5.69 -9.00 -6.22
N MET A 60 -4.38 -8.90 -5.98
CA MET A 60 -3.68 -7.63 -5.95
C MET A 60 -2.22 -7.76 -6.41
N ILE A 61 -1.69 -6.68 -6.98
CA ILE A 61 -0.26 -6.49 -7.24
C ILE A 61 0.32 -5.38 -6.37
N GLN A 62 1.65 -5.35 -6.24
CA GLN A 62 2.40 -4.41 -5.41
C GLN A 62 3.57 -3.79 -6.19
N PRO A 63 3.32 -2.74 -7.00
CA PRO A 63 4.38 -1.96 -7.61
C PRO A 63 5.29 -1.30 -6.54
N PRO A 64 6.61 -1.16 -6.81
CA PRO A 64 7.29 -1.46 -8.07
C PRO A 64 7.76 -2.92 -8.22
N TRP A 65 7.41 -3.82 -7.29
CA TRP A 65 7.94 -5.18 -7.26
C TRP A 65 7.25 -6.11 -8.26
N ASP A 66 5.92 -6.06 -8.30
CA ASP A 66 5.13 -6.77 -9.31
C ASP A 66 5.12 -5.94 -10.60
N LEU A 67 5.65 -6.49 -11.69
CA LEU A 67 5.94 -5.74 -12.93
C LEU A 67 4.75 -5.64 -13.88
N GLU A 68 3.85 -6.61 -13.80
CA GLU A 68 2.70 -6.78 -14.70
C GLU A 68 1.38 -6.65 -13.90
N ILE A 69 0.31 -6.27 -14.58
CA ILE A 69 -1.04 -6.18 -13.98
C ILE A 69 -1.73 -7.55 -13.94
N GLY A 70 -1.61 -8.32 -15.04
CA GLY A 70 -2.32 -9.59 -15.22
C GLY A 70 -3.82 -9.44 -15.03
N ASP A 71 -4.44 -10.42 -14.36
CA ASP A 71 -5.86 -10.44 -14.02
C ASP A 71 -6.15 -9.83 -12.63
N SER A 72 -5.23 -9.02 -12.09
CA SER A 72 -5.37 -8.49 -10.75
C SER A 72 -6.41 -7.38 -10.64
N PHE A 73 -7.16 -7.38 -9.54
CA PHE A 73 -8.24 -6.43 -9.30
C PHE A 73 -7.80 -5.17 -8.55
N ILE A 74 -6.69 -5.24 -7.81
CA ILE A 74 -6.23 -4.16 -6.93
C ILE A 74 -4.75 -3.86 -7.20
N ILE A 75 -4.40 -2.58 -7.28
CA ILE A 75 -3.02 -2.12 -7.21
C ILE A 75 -2.76 -1.58 -5.80
N HIS A 76 -1.95 -2.29 -5.02
CA HIS A 76 -1.56 -1.90 -3.68
C HIS A 76 -0.18 -1.23 -3.67
N TYR A 77 -0.15 0.11 -3.63
CA TYR A 77 1.09 0.88 -3.69
C TYR A 77 1.61 1.26 -2.28
N THR A 78 2.58 0.47 -1.80
CA THR A 78 3.20 0.64 -0.47
C THR A 78 4.48 1.47 -0.52
N TYR A 79 5.29 1.23 -1.55
CA TYR A 79 6.63 1.80 -1.68
C TYR A 79 6.66 2.93 -2.69
N GLY A 80 7.64 3.82 -2.54
CA GLY A 80 7.95 4.81 -3.57
C GLY A 80 8.40 4.11 -4.86
N CYS A 81 7.91 4.60 -5.98
CA CYS A 81 8.30 4.20 -7.33
C CYS A 81 9.33 5.21 -7.83
N ASP A 82 10.61 4.95 -7.57
CA ASP A 82 11.73 5.81 -7.95
C ASP A 82 12.51 5.21 -9.12
N TYR A 83 12.62 5.94 -10.22
CA TYR A 83 13.27 5.47 -11.45
C TYR A 83 14.20 6.52 -12.03
N ASP A 84 15.27 6.07 -12.67
CA ASP A 84 16.05 6.92 -13.57
C ASP A 84 15.31 7.12 -14.90
N MET A 85 15.78 8.07 -15.73
CA MET A 85 15.15 8.34 -17.03
C MET A 85 15.32 7.21 -18.07
N LYS A 86 16.08 6.16 -17.74
CA LYS A 86 16.22 4.94 -18.54
C LYS A 86 15.28 3.82 -18.09
N GLY A 87 14.41 4.09 -17.11
CA GLY A 87 13.43 3.14 -16.60
C GLY A 87 13.99 2.15 -15.57
N LYS A 88 15.17 2.41 -15.00
CA LYS A 88 15.75 1.56 -13.96
C LYS A 88 15.34 2.01 -12.57
N LEU A 89 14.86 1.07 -11.75
CA LEU A 89 14.47 1.32 -10.37
C LEU A 89 15.69 1.78 -9.53
N THR A 90 15.54 2.88 -8.79
CA THR A 90 16.57 3.45 -7.91
C THR A 90 16.23 3.19 -6.44
N TYR A 91 16.38 1.93 -6.00
CA TYR A 91 16.03 1.55 -4.62
C TYR A 91 16.80 2.36 -3.56
N GLY A 92 16.07 2.88 -2.58
CA GLY A 92 16.63 3.64 -1.46
C GLY A 92 17.13 5.05 -1.80
N LYS A 93 16.85 5.55 -3.01
CA LYS A 93 17.22 6.90 -3.46
C LYS A 93 16.04 7.54 -4.21
N ILE A 94 15.92 8.85 -4.10
CA ILE A 94 14.96 9.61 -4.92
C ILE A 94 15.41 9.50 -6.39
N GLY A 95 14.52 8.97 -7.23
CA GLY A 95 14.74 8.83 -8.66
C GLY A 95 14.60 10.15 -9.41
N GLU A 96 15.05 10.17 -10.66
CA GLU A 96 14.81 11.31 -11.56
C GLU A 96 13.32 11.45 -11.88
N TRP A 97 12.63 10.31 -12.04
CA TRP A 97 11.18 10.22 -11.99
C TRP A 97 10.76 9.52 -10.70
N ARG A 98 9.71 10.03 -10.05
CA ARG A 98 9.22 9.50 -8.77
C ARG A 98 7.70 9.57 -8.68
N PHE A 99 7.11 8.49 -8.19
CA PHE A 99 5.79 8.50 -7.58
C PHE A 99 5.85 7.89 -6.18
N ASP A 100 5.67 8.70 -5.13
CA ASP A 100 5.53 8.22 -3.75
C ASP A 100 4.42 9.02 -3.08
N LYS A 101 3.43 8.31 -2.51
CA LYS A 101 2.32 8.93 -1.80
C LYS A 101 2.77 9.80 -0.62
N ARG A 102 3.93 9.50 -0.03
CA ARG A 102 4.53 10.30 1.05
C ARG A 102 4.92 11.71 0.61
N SER A 103 5.10 11.94 -0.68
CA SER A 103 5.31 13.29 -1.23
C SER A 103 4.04 14.15 -1.19
N TYR A 104 2.90 13.56 -0.83
CA TYR A 104 1.56 14.17 -0.85
C TYR A 104 0.84 14.01 0.50
N GLU A 105 1.58 13.96 1.62
CA GLU A 105 0.98 13.75 2.95
C GLU A 105 0.02 14.87 3.36
N ASN A 106 0.36 16.13 3.06
CA ASN A 106 -0.41 17.29 3.51
C ASN A 106 -1.36 17.85 2.43
N LYS A 107 -1.23 17.39 1.19
CA LYS A 107 -2.01 17.89 0.06
C LYS A 107 -2.17 16.81 -0.99
N PRO A 108 -3.27 16.81 -1.75
CA PRO A 108 -3.50 15.77 -2.74
C PRO A 108 -2.45 15.86 -3.87
N PRO A 109 -2.11 14.74 -4.53
CA PRO A 109 -1.26 14.78 -5.71
C PRO A 109 -1.86 15.69 -6.79
N PRO A 110 -1.05 16.49 -7.51
CA PRO A 110 -1.57 17.36 -8.55
C PRO A 110 -2.20 16.54 -9.68
N ARG A 111 -3.15 17.13 -10.40
CA ARG A 111 -3.69 16.54 -11.63
C ARG A 111 -2.59 16.44 -12.68
N ASN A 112 -2.75 15.49 -13.60
CA ASN A 112 -1.85 15.29 -14.75
C ASN A 112 -0.39 15.04 -14.32
N LEU A 113 -0.19 14.11 -13.39
CA LEU A 113 1.13 13.61 -13.03
C LEU A 113 1.88 13.13 -14.29
N PRO A 114 3.19 13.41 -14.38
CA PRO A 114 4.00 12.94 -15.50
C PRO A 114 4.02 11.40 -15.49
N LEU A 115 3.77 10.80 -16.66
CA LEU A 115 3.94 9.36 -16.82
C LEU A 115 5.42 8.98 -16.64
N PRO A 116 5.69 7.77 -16.13
CA PRO A 116 7.06 7.31 -15.97
C PRO A 116 7.79 7.18 -17.32
N PRO A 117 9.14 7.24 -17.33
CA PRO A 117 9.94 7.08 -18.53
C PRO A 117 9.78 5.70 -19.18
N ASN A 118 10.19 5.59 -20.44
CA ASN A 118 10.25 4.30 -21.14
C ASN A 118 11.12 3.30 -20.37
N GLY A 119 10.69 2.04 -20.34
CA GLY A 119 11.36 0.97 -19.60
C GLY A 119 10.83 0.74 -18.18
N VAL A 120 10.01 1.66 -17.65
CA VAL A 120 9.31 1.43 -16.37
C VAL A 120 8.21 0.36 -16.53
N PRO A 121 8.03 -0.55 -15.56
CA PRO A 121 7.05 -1.63 -15.65
C PRO A 121 5.61 -1.16 -15.88
N GLN A 122 4.83 -1.99 -16.58
CA GLN A 122 3.43 -1.72 -16.89
C GLN A 122 2.61 -1.44 -15.64
N SER A 123 2.89 -2.14 -14.55
CA SER A 123 2.18 -1.97 -13.28
C SER A 123 2.27 -0.54 -12.71
N VAL A 124 3.46 0.07 -12.75
CA VAL A 124 3.69 1.45 -12.32
C VAL A 124 3.08 2.45 -13.29
N VAL A 125 3.22 2.21 -14.60
CA VAL A 125 2.56 3.05 -15.63
C VAL A 125 1.05 3.08 -15.41
N THR A 126 0.45 1.93 -15.14
CA THR A 126 -1.00 1.79 -14.93
C THR A 126 -1.44 2.48 -13.65
N LEU A 127 -0.69 2.32 -12.55
CA LEU A 127 -0.92 3.03 -11.30
C LEU A 127 -1.04 4.54 -11.52
N VAL A 128 -0.07 5.15 -12.20
CA VAL A 128 -0.05 6.61 -12.43
C VAL A 128 -1.19 7.05 -13.35
N LYS A 129 -1.53 6.25 -14.37
CA LYS A 129 -2.69 6.51 -15.24
C LYS A 129 -4.00 6.51 -14.45
N MET A 130 -4.20 5.53 -13.57
CA MET A 130 -5.40 5.46 -12.72
C MET A 130 -5.47 6.63 -11.73
N VAL A 131 -4.33 7.05 -11.16
CA VAL A 131 -4.29 8.28 -10.34
C VAL A 131 -4.67 9.49 -11.19
N ASN A 132 -4.14 9.64 -12.40
CA ASN A 132 -4.51 10.73 -13.29
C ASN A 132 -6.00 10.71 -13.67
N GLU A 133 -6.56 9.55 -13.98
CA GLU A 133 -7.99 9.38 -14.28
C GLU A 133 -8.87 9.77 -13.08
N ALA A 134 -8.52 9.27 -11.89
CA ALA A 134 -9.27 9.56 -10.67
C ALA A 134 -9.20 11.04 -10.31
N THR A 135 -7.99 11.61 -10.28
CA THR A 135 -7.78 13.03 -9.98
C THR A 135 -8.50 13.92 -10.99
N ALA A 136 -8.53 13.55 -12.29
CA ALA A 136 -9.29 14.23 -13.33
C ALA A 136 -10.80 14.22 -13.08
N SER A 137 -11.33 13.12 -12.57
CA SER A 137 -12.78 12.88 -12.45
C SER A 137 -13.39 13.40 -11.14
N ILE A 138 -12.59 13.54 -10.08
CA ILE A 138 -13.09 13.98 -8.76
C ILE A 138 -13.24 15.52 -8.74
N PRO A 139 -14.44 16.06 -8.49
CA PRO A 139 -14.64 17.51 -8.35
C PRO A 139 -13.88 18.09 -7.15
N ASN A 140 -13.46 19.35 -7.24
CA ASN A 140 -12.77 20.07 -6.16
C ASN A 140 -11.51 19.35 -5.62
N TRP A 141 -10.85 18.54 -6.45
CA TRP A 141 -9.68 17.74 -6.04
C TRP A 141 -8.62 18.55 -5.28
N GLU A 142 -8.38 19.78 -5.71
CA GLU A 142 -7.36 20.68 -5.16
C GLU A 142 -7.70 21.19 -3.75
N SER A 143 -8.97 21.15 -3.33
CA SER A 143 -9.37 21.64 -2.01
C SER A 143 -9.19 20.61 -0.90
N TYR A 144 -8.87 19.35 -1.22
CA TYR A 144 -8.69 18.28 -0.24
C TYR A 144 -7.30 18.30 0.42
N ALA A 145 -6.88 19.44 0.99
CA ALA A 145 -5.68 19.50 1.82
C ALA A 145 -5.96 18.92 3.22
N ALA A 146 -4.96 18.28 3.83
CA ALA A 146 -5.04 17.92 5.23
C ALA A 146 -4.86 19.20 6.08
N GLU A 147 -5.73 19.38 7.08
CA GLU A 147 -5.59 20.44 8.09
C GLU A 147 -4.41 20.19 9.03
#